data_AF-A0A7X9GVY1-F1
#
_entry.id   AF-A0A7X9GVY1-F1
#
_cell.length_a   1.000
_cell.length_b   1.000
_cell.length_c   1.000
_cell.angle_alpha   90.00
_cell.angle_beta   90.00
_cell.angle_gamma   90.00
#
_symmetry.space_group_name_H-M   'P 1'
#
loop_
_entity.id
_entity.type
_entity.pdbx_description
1 polymer ?
#
loop_
_entity_poly.entity_id
_entity_poly.type
_entity_poly.pdbx_seq_one_letter_code
_entity_poly.pdbx_strand_id
1 'polypeptide(L)' 'MDQKFIVVTNEKFSHPMSRKDAIELVKSYDNKQVTAYIVSEEEAKRIKTPENFNRPKWE' A
#
# COMPACT_ATOMS: atom_id res chain seq x y z
N MET A 1 -7.04 -13.80 -13.58
CA MET A 1 -6.04 -12.72 -13.64
C MET A 1 -5.53 -12.51 -12.22
N ASP A 2 -4.25 -12.75 -11.98
CA ASP A 2 -3.61 -12.51 -10.68
C ASP A 2 -3.52 -11.00 -10.41
N GLN A 3 -4.49 -10.47 -9.65
CA GLN A 3 -4.44 -9.10 -9.16
C GLN A 3 -3.30 -8.96 -8.15
N LYS A 4 -2.32 -8.15 -8.51
CA LYS A 4 -1.21 -7.77 -7.62
C LYS A 4 -1.55 -6.48 -6.88
N PHE A 5 -1.09 -6.44 -5.64
CA PHE A 5 -1.30 -5.34 -4.71
C PHE A 5 0.03 -4.76 -4.29
N ILE A 6 0.06 -3.46 -4.06
CA ILE A 6 1.23 -2.74 -3.58
C ILE A 6 0.86 -2.09 -2.25
N VAL A 7 1.78 -2.13 -1.31
CA VAL A 7 1.65 -1.45 -0.02
C VAL A 7 2.35 -0.10 -0.12
N VAL A 8 1.60 0.96 0.17
CA VAL A 8 2.08 2.36 0.21
C VAL A 8 2.28 2.74 1.66
N THR A 9 3.48 3.18 1.99
CA THR A 9 3.79 3.85 3.27
C THR A 9 4.03 5.34 3.01
N ASN A 10 4.17 6.15 4.06
CA ASN A 10 4.48 7.58 3.90
C ASN A 10 5.79 7.82 3.12
N GLU A 11 6.71 6.86 3.08
CA GLU A 11 8.05 7.06 2.49
C GLU A 11 8.29 6.21 1.24
N LYS A 12 7.65 5.03 1.12
CA LYS A 12 8.00 4.03 0.09
C LYS A 12 6.81 3.21 -0.38
N PHE A 13 6.93 2.72 -1.61
CA PHE A 13 6.10 1.63 -2.15
C PHE A 13 6.79 0.28 -1.94
N SER A 14 6.00 -0.74 -1.63
CA SER A 14 6.45 -2.13 -1.70
C SER A 14 6.48 -2.63 -3.13
N HIS A 15 7.03 -3.83 -3.30
CA HIS A 15 6.89 -4.58 -4.54
C HIS A 15 5.44 -5.07 -4.73
N PRO A 16 4.99 -5.31 -5.98
CA PRO A 16 3.70 -5.95 -6.26
C PRO A 16 3.67 -7.38 -5.69
N MET A 17 2.65 -7.68 -4.89
CA MET A 17 2.49 -8.96 -4.20
C MET A 17 1.04 -9.43 -4.15
N SER A 18 0.82 -10.63 -3.62
CA SER A 18 -0.52 -11.19 -3.42
C SER A 18 -1.31 -10.38 -2.40
N ARG A 19 -2.64 -10.47 -2.44
CA ARG A 19 -3.49 -9.83 -1.42
C ARG A 19 -3.13 -10.28 0.00
N LYS A 20 -2.85 -11.58 0.19
CA LYS A 20 -2.48 -12.15 1.50
C LYS A 20 -1.18 -11.51 2.02
N ASP A 21 -0.14 -11.51 1.19
CA ASP A 21 1.16 -10.92 1.53
C ASP A 21 1.04 -9.42 1.86
N ALA A 22 0.24 -8.68 1.08
CA ALA A 22 0.00 -7.26 1.33
C ALA A 22 -0.67 -7.01 2.68
N ILE A 23 -1.63 -7.85 3.08
CA ILE A 23 -2.29 -7.78 4.39
C ILE A 23 -1.29 -8.04 5.52
N GLU A 24 -0.46 -9.08 5.40
CA GLU A 24 0.56 -9.40 6.40
C GLU A 24 1.59 -8.26 6.53
N LEU A 25 1.98 -7.67 5.41
CA LEU A 25 2.92 -6.56 5.40
C LEU A 25 2.34 -5.31 6.07
N VAL A 26 1.08 -4.95 5.78
CA VAL A 26 0.40 -3.83 6.45
C VAL A 26 0.29 -4.07 7.95
N LYS A 27 -0.05 -5.27 8.39
CA LYS A 27 -0.07 -5.61 9.83
C LYS A 27 1.30 -5.46 10.48
N SER A 28 2.36 -5.85 9.77
CA SER A 28 3.74 -5.68 10.24
C SER A 28 4.12 -4.21 10.41
N TYR A 29 3.62 -3.33 9.52
CA TYR A 29 3.81 -1.89 9.64
C TYR A 29 2.97 -1.25 10.75
N ASP A 30 1.72 -1.71 10.93
CA ASP A 30 0.84 -1.24 12.01
C ASP A 30 1.45 -1.51 13.39
N ASN A 31 2.02 -2.70 13.60
CA ASN A 31 2.79 -3.04 14.82
C ASN A 31 3.99 -2.10 15.06
N LYS A 32 4.51 -1.46 14.01
CA LYS A 32 5.63 -0.51 14.07
C LYS A 32 5.15 0.96 14.10
N GLN A 33 3.85 1.19 14.30
CA GLN A 33 3.21 2.51 14.23
C GLN A 33 3.43 3.22 12.88
N VAL A 34 3.65 2.45 11.81
CA VAL A 34 3.80 2.98 10.45
C VAL A 34 2.47 2.83 9.73
N THR A 35 1.88 3.95 9.31
CA THR A 35 0.66 3.93 8.50
C THR A 35 0.98 3.39 7.11
N ALA A 36 0.37 2.26 6.77
CA ALA A 36 0.52 1.60 5.48
C ALA A 36 -0.85 1.33 4.84
N TYR A 37 -0.93 1.46 3.52
CA TYR A 37 -2.16 1.32 2.75
C TYR A 37 -1.98 0.30 1.64
N ILE A 38 -2.99 -0.53 1.41
CA ILE A 38 -3.00 -1.47 0.29
C ILE A 38 -3.67 -0.80 -0.90
N VAL A 39 -3.00 -0.77 -2.04
CA VAL A 39 -3.54 -0.29 -3.31
C VAL A 39 -3.36 -1.36 -4.39
N SER A 40 -4.16 -1.29 -5.44
CA SER A 40 -3.95 -2.13 -6.63
C SER A 40 -2.72 -1.69 -7.41
N GLU A 41 -2.15 -2.59 -8.22
CA GLU A 41 -1.02 -2.24 -9.08
C GLU A 41 -1.35 -1.09 -10.05
N GLU A 42 -2.57 -1.05 -10.58
CA GLU A 42 -3.04 0.03 -11.45
C GLU A 42 -3.07 1.38 -10.73
N GLU A 43 -3.52 1.38 -9.48
CA GLU A 43 -3.59 2.60 -8.67
C GLU A 43 -2.20 3.08 -8.29
N ALA A 44 -1.29 2.18 -7.92
CA ALA A 44 0.11 2.52 -7.69
C ALA A 44 0.78 3.14 -8.94
N LYS A 45 0.49 2.61 -10.13
CA LYS A 45 0.96 3.17 -11.42
C LYS A 45 0.39 4.56 -11.69
N ARG A 46 -0.86 4.83 -11.30
CA ARG A 46 -1.48 6.15 -11.41
C ARG A 46 -0.80 7.16 -10.49
N ILE A 47 -0.55 6.76 -9.25
CA ILE A 47 0.00 7.62 -8.19
C ILE A 47 1.49 7.94 -8.43
N LYS A 48 2.29 6.94 -8.85
CA LYS A 48 3.76 6.98 -9.10
C LYS A 48 4.65 7.33 -7.91
N THR A 49 4.23 8.24 -7.03
CA THR A 49 4.97 8.70 -5.84
C THR A 49 4.06 8.67 -4.60
N PRO A 50 4.55 8.28 -3.41
CA PRO A 50 3.71 8.19 -2.22
C PRO A 50 3.02 9.53 -1.86
N GLU A 51 3.62 10.65 -2.27
CA GLU A 51 3.08 12.00 -2.07
C GLU A 51 1.76 12.27 -2.83
N ASN A 52 1.56 11.60 -3.97
CA ASN A 52 0.33 11.69 -4.76
C ASN A 52 -0.76 10.74 -4.25
N PHE A 53 -0.50 9.95 -3.20
CA PHE A 53 -1.50 9.08 -2.61
C PHE A 53 -2.47 9.90 -1.74
N ASN A 54 -3.72 9.97 -2.18
CA ASN A 54 -4.79 10.57 -1.40
C ASN A 54 -5.10 9.66 -0.20
N ARG A 55 -4.45 9.95 0.93
CA ARG A 55 -4.70 9.25 2.20
C ARG A 55 -6.19 9.37 2.55
N PRO A 56 -6.91 8.25 2.72
CA PRO A 56 -8.30 8.29 3.14
C PRO A 56 -8.37 8.95 4.51
N LYS A 57 -9.22 9.98 4.63
CA LYS A 57 -9.56 10.60 5.91
C LYS A 57 -10.77 9.87 6.46
N TRP A 58 -10.62 9.28 7.62
CA TRP A 58 -11.74 8.71 8.38
C TRP A 58 -12.18 9.81 9.36
N GLU A 59 -13.35 10.40 9.11
CA GLU A 59 -14.06 11.27 10.07
C GLU A 59 -14.96 10.43 10.97
#